data_AF-A0A5N7CB91-F1
#
_entry.id   AF-A0A5N7CB91-F1
#
_cell.length_a   1.000
_cell.length_b   1.000
_cell.length_c   1.000
_cell.angle_alpha   90.00
_cell.angle_beta   90.00
_cell.angle_gamma   90.00
#
_symmetry.space_group_name_H-M   'P 1'
#
loop_
_entity.id
_entity.type
_entity.pdbx_description
1 polymer ?
#
loop_
_entity_poly.entity_id
_entity_poly.type
_entity_poly.pdbx_seq_one_letter_code
_entity_poly.pdbx_strand_id
1 'polypeptide(L)'
;MAYSNLYLFLRATSPTPIKVPDCHVYDKSIRSPFGYQPSLVASIMFTVLYAIVFVWHFGQTLQHKNLFLGITFSLGAFGEFGGWLGRAIAYRCPYSVTLLEEQLVLLILAPTFTTAGIYCILSMIVPILGREKSPFNPRSYLIIFIGADFLSLILQGIGGGMSASALSKDGNEWPGTYTMVVGIIFQLVSLCIFAIFFEWVMFRAISQIMSDPQLRNLCIAVNLSILFLLIRGVFRSVELLQGWRGYLFTHEIYMIVLDAVMVLLSLLVFNIFNPAVLIAKAGKTSVSTFVELRERSVEEHGTK
;
A
#
# COMPACT_ATOMS: atom_id res chain seq x y z
N MET A 1 -34.00 21.22 -34.29
CA MET A 1 -33.36 22.38 -33.62
C MET A 1 -34.02 22.82 -32.31
N ALA A 2 -35.30 22.48 -32.02
CA ALA A 2 -35.97 22.94 -30.78
C ALA A 2 -35.55 22.21 -29.49
N TYR A 3 -35.09 20.96 -29.57
CA TYR A 3 -34.71 20.17 -28.37
C TYR A 3 -33.37 20.59 -27.74
N SER A 4 -32.44 21.15 -28.52
CA SER A 4 -31.14 21.58 -27.99
C SER A 4 -31.24 22.81 -27.08
N ASN A 5 -32.23 23.68 -27.34
CA ASN A 5 -32.45 24.90 -26.56
C ASN A 5 -33.18 24.62 -25.24
N LEU A 6 -33.98 23.55 -25.16
CA LEU A 6 -34.68 23.17 -23.92
C LEU A 6 -33.70 22.61 -22.87
N TYR A 7 -32.70 21.83 -23.30
CA TYR A 7 -31.61 21.37 -22.41
C TYR A 7 -30.76 22.52 -21.87
N LEU A 8 -30.50 23.55 -22.68
CA LEU A 8 -29.77 24.74 -22.25
C LEU A 8 -30.61 25.61 -21.29
N PHE A 9 -31.92 25.73 -21.51
CA PHE A 9 -32.84 26.47 -20.62
C PHE A 9 -33.07 25.78 -19.26
N LEU A 10 -33.14 24.43 -19.25
CA LEU A 10 -33.24 23.67 -18.00
C LEU A 10 -31.95 23.71 -17.17
N ARG A 11 -30.79 23.91 -17.81
CA ARG A 11 -29.50 24.11 -17.13
C ARG A 11 -29.32 25.54 -16.61
N ALA A 12 -29.99 26.53 -17.22
CA ALA A 12 -29.98 27.91 -16.76
C ALA A 12 -30.90 28.18 -15.55
N THR A 13 -31.77 27.21 -15.20
CA THR A 13 -32.70 27.27 -14.08
C THR A 13 -32.31 26.36 -12.91
N SER A 14 -31.18 25.63 -13.00
CA SER A 14 -30.61 25.00 -11.82
C SER A 14 -30.19 26.11 -10.86
N PRO A 15 -30.68 26.11 -9.60
CA PRO A 15 -30.18 27.05 -8.60
C PRO A 15 -28.66 26.90 -8.58
N THR A 16 -27.94 28.03 -8.55
CA THR A 16 -26.49 28.04 -8.26
C THR A 16 -26.24 27.03 -7.14
N PRO A 17 -25.35 26.04 -7.32
CA PRO A 17 -25.13 25.03 -6.29
C PRO A 17 -24.84 25.78 -5.00
N ILE A 18 -25.71 25.60 -4.00
CA ILE A 18 -25.55 26.22 -2.70
C ILE A 18 -24.22 25.70 -2.19
N LYS A 19 -23.22 26.58 -2.11
CA LYS A 19 -21.90 26.20 -1.63
C LYS A 19 -22.01 25.97 -0.12
N VAL A 20 -22.28 24.73 0.24
CA VAL A 20 -22.40 24.29 1.62
C VAL A 20 -21.03 24.50 2.29
N PRO A 21 -20.96 25.16 3.45
CA PRO A 21 -19.71 25.26 4.19
C PRO A 21 -19.13 23.87 4.46
N ASP A 22 -17.83 23.70 4.29
CA ASP A 22 -17.11 22.43 4.49
C ASP A 22 -17.49 21.73 5.81
N CYS A 23 -17.67 22.52 6.88
CA CYS A 23 -17.99 22.08 8.23
C CYS A 23 -19.47 22.22 8.61
N HIS A 24 -20.37 22.21 7.63
CA HIS A 24 -21.79 22.11 7.88
C HIS A 24 -22.15 20.75 8.51
N VAL A 25 -23.13 20.74 9.42
CA VAL A 25 -23.63 19.51 10.04
C VAL A 25 -24.12 18.57 8.96
N TYR A 26 -23.80 17.28 9.09
CA TYR A 26 -24.19 16.30 8.09
C TYR A 26 -25.73 16.23 7.95
N ASP A 27 -26.19 16.51 6.74
CA ASP A 27 -27.57 16.38 6.32
C ASP A 27 -27.64 15.36 5.17
N LYS A 28 -28.52 14.37 5.30
CA LYS A 28 -28.74 13.32 4.31
C LYS A 28 -29.34 13.85 3.01
N SER A 29 -30.00 15.01 3.04
CA SER A 29 -30.58 15.66 1.85
C SER A 29 -29.52 16.29 0.95
N ILE A 30 -28.35 16.63 1.53
CA ILE A 30 -27.23 17.25 0.84
C ILE A 30 -26.17 16.18 0.61
N ARG A 31 -25.75 16.01 -0.63
CA ARG A 31 -24.72 15.04 -0.97
C ARG A 31 -23.34 15.47 -0.46
N SER A 32 -22.71 14.63 0.37
CA SER A 32 -21.31 14.78 0.74
C SER A 32 -20.37 14.20 -0.34
N PRO A 33 -19.13 14.71 -0.48
CA PRO A 33 -18.10 14.10 -1.32
C PRO A 33 -17.82 12.63 -0.96
N PHE A 34 -17.97 12.26 0.31
CA PHE A 34 -17.85 10.89 0.80
C PHE A 34 -19.05 10.00 0.40
N GLY A 35 -20.21 10.58 0.08
CA GLY A 35 -21.46 9.85 -0.17
C GLY A 35 -22.18 9.36 1.10
N TYR A 36 -21.56 9.49 2.26
CA TYR A 36 -22.09 9.17 3.59
C TYR A 36 -21.40 10.05 4.65
N GLN A 37 -21.78 9.90 5.92
CA GLN A 37 -21.05 10.49 7.04
C GLN A 37 -19.99 9.50 7.55
N PRO A 38 -18.68 9.82 7.51
CA PRO A 38 -17.64 8.94 8.02
C PRO A 38 -17.89 8.49 9.47
N SER A 39 -17.63 7.23 9.80
CA SER A 39 -17.76 6.76 11.18
C SER A 39 -16.61 7.31 12.02
N LEU A 40 -16.95 8.13 13.03
CA LEU A 40 -15.97 8.68 13.96
C LEU A 40 -15.25 7.59 14.75
N VAL A 41 -15.99 6.57 15.19
CA VAL A 41 -15.44 5.45 15.98
C VAL A 41 -14.42 4.67 15.17
N ALA A 42 -14.76 4.30 13.94
CA ALA A 42 -13.83 3.58 13.06
C ALA A 42 -12.59 4.44 12.77
N SER A 43 -12.80 5.72 12.49
CA SER A 43 -11.71 6.65 12.16
C SER A 43 -10.71 6.76 13.32
N ILE A 44 -11.17 7.04 14.54
CA ILE A 44 -10.31 7.12 15.73
C ILE A 44 -9.60 5.78 15.99
N MET A 45 -10.32 4.67 15.88
CA MET A 45 -9.75 3.34 16.12
C MET A 45 -8.57 3.06 15.18
N PHE A 46 -8.75 3.24 13.86
CA PHE A 46 -7.66 3.02 12.91
C PHE A 46 -6.54 4.05 13.04
N THR A 47 -6.82 5.32 13.33
CA THR A 47 -5.78 6.31 13.65
C THR A 47 -4.91 5.84 14.80
N VAL A 48 -5.50 5.36 15.91
CA VAL A 48 -4.73 4.86 17.06
C VAL A 48 -3.94 3.60 16.70
N LEU A 49 -4.56 2.64 15.99
CA LEU A 49 -3.88 1.40 15.58
C LEU A 49 -2.67 1.68 14.69
N TYR A 50 -2.82 2.54 13.68
CA TYR A 50 -1.70 2.91 12.81
C TYR A 50 -0.66 3.77 13.51
N ALA A 51 -1.04 4.61 14.48
CA ALA A 51 -0.08 5.32 15.31
C ALA A 51 0.80 4.36 16.12
N ILE A 52 0.21 3.32 16.73
CA ILE A 52 0.94 2.27 17.46
C ILE A 52 1.89 1.54 16.51
N VAL A 53 1.38 1.12 15.35
CA VAL A 53 2.18 0.42 14.32
C VAL A 53 3.33 1.29 13.81
N PHE A 54 3.10 2.58 13.61
CA PHE A 54 4.12 3.55 13.21
C PHE A 54 5.21 3.70 14.27
N VAL A 55 4.84 3.93 15.53
CA VAL A 55 5.81 4.06 16.64
C VAL A 55 6.64 2.79 16.78
N TRP A 56 6.04 1.62 16.58
CA TRP A 56 6.76 0.34 16.62
C TRP A 56 7.77 0.22 15.47
N HIS A 57 7.36 0.43 14.21
CA HIS A 57 8.27 0.41 13.05
C HIS A 57 9.38 1.46 13.18
N PHE A 58 9.04 2.65 13.66
CA PHE A 58 10.01 3.71 13.89
C PHE A 58 11.03 3.32 14.97
N GLY A 59 10.57 2.75 16.09
CA GLY A 59 11.44 2.20 17.12
C GLY A 59 12.37 1.10 16.60
N GLN A 60 11.85 0.18 15.77
CA GLN A 60 12.66 -0.85 15.12
C GLN A 60 13.70 -0.26 14.16
N THR A 61 13.34 0.82 13.45
CA THR A 61 14.24 1.54 12.55
C THR A 61 15.42 2.15 13.31
N LEU A 62 15.19 2.70 14.50
CA LEU A 62 16.26 3.27 15.33
C LEU A 62 17.17 2.21 15.95
N GLN A 63 16.62 1.02 16.26
CA GLN A 63 17.37 -0.07 16.89
C GLN A 63 18.24 -0.86 15.90
N HIS A 64 17.86 -0.91 14.62
CA HIS A 64 18.52 -1.74 13.62
C HIS A 64 19.22 -0.92 12.53
N LYS A 65 20.39 -1.38 12.06
CA LYS A 65 21.23 -0.63 11.10
C LYS A 65 20.67 -0.57 9.66
N ASN A 66 19.58 -1.29 9.36
CA ASN A 66 18.97 -1.28 8.02
C ASN A 66 17.97 -0.13 7.88
N LEU A 67 18.49 1.10 7.85
CA LEU A 67 17.71 2.33 7.83
C LEU A 67 16.72 2.38 6.65
N PHE A 68 17.12 1.98 5.45
CA PHE A 68 16.24 2.03 4.28
C PHE A 68 14.97 1.18 4.46
N LEU A 69 15.14 -0.05 4.94
CA LEU A 69 14.03 -0.98 5.18
C LEU A 69 13.09 -0.45 6.28
N GLY A 70 13.66 0.03 7.38
CA GLY A 70 12.87 0.59 8.48
C GLY A 70 12.10 1.86 8.08
N ILE A 71 12.74 2.76 7.32
CA ILE A 71 12.10 3.98 6.80
C ILE A 71 10.92 3.63 5.89
N THR A 72 11.05 2.64 4.99
CA THR A 72 9.95 2.25 4.10
C THR A 72 8.70 1.81 4.88
N PHE A 73 8.82 0.91 5.86
CA PHE A 73 7.65 0.50 6.65
C PHE A 73 7.12 1.61 7.55
N SER A 74 8.01 2.45 8.10
CA SER A 74 7.62 3.61 8.92
C SER A 74 6.83 4.63 8.11
N LEU A 75 7.25 4.95 6.88
CA LEU A 75 6.53 5.84 5.99
C LEU A 75 5.18 5.26 5.56
N GLY A 76 5.12 3.95 5.30
CA GLY A 76 3.85 3.26 5.01
C GLY A 76 2.88 3.37 6.18
N ALA A 77 3.33 3.08 7.41
CA ALA A 77 2.50 3.20 8.60
C ALA A 77 2.07 4.66 8.89
N PHE A 78 2.97 5.62 8.66
CA PHE A 78 2.68 7.05 8.83
C PHE A 78 1.64 7.55 7.82
N GLY A 79 1.74 7.12 6.56
CA GLY A 79 0.75 7.46 5.53
C GLY A 79 -0.65 6.96 5.90
N GLU A 80 -0.77 5.70 6.35
CA GLU A 80 -2.05 5.17 6.83
C GLU A 80 -2.56 5.97 8.05
N PHE A 81 -1.71 6.23 9.05
CA PHE A 81 -2.06 7.06 10.21
C PHE A 81 -2.62 8.43 9.77
N GLY A 82 -1.94 9.12 8.87
CA GLY A 82 -2.35 10.43 8.38
C GLY A 82 -3.67 10.37 7.61
N GLY A 83 -3.88 9.36 6.76
CA GLY A 83 -5.13 9.16 6.04
C GLY A 83 -6.33 8.96 6.99
N TRP A 84 -6.18 8.10 7.99
CA TRP A 84 -7.22 7.86 9.00
C TRP A 84 -7.44 9.06 9.92
N LEU A 85 -6.39 9.83 10.24
CA LEU A 85 -6.52 11.08 10.98
C LEU A 85 -7.30 12.13 10.17
N GLY A 86 -6.97 12.32 8.90
CA GLY A 86 -7.72 13.21 8.00
C GLY A 86 -9.20 12.83 7.93
N ARG A 87 -9.49 11.53 7.88
CA ARG A 87 -10.85 10.99 7.96
C ARG A 87 -11.56 11.33 9.28
N ALA A 88 -10.87 11.21 10.41
CA ALA A 88 -11.44 11.56 11.71
C ALA A 88 -11.80 13.05 11.79
N ILE A 89 -10.99 13.92 11.17
CA ILE A 89 -11.28 15.35 11.04
C ILE A 89 -12.48 15.58 10.10
N ALA A 90 -12.55 14.83 8.99
CA ALA A 90 -13.66 14.89 8.03
C ALA A 90 -15.03 14.55 8.64
N TYR A 91 -15.09 13.85 9.79
CA TYR A 91 -16.34 13.68 10.52
C TYR A 91 -17.01 15.02 10.88
N ARG A 92 -16.23 16.03 11.26
CA ARG A 92 -16.72 17.38 11.59
C ARG A 92 -16.94 18.23 10.35
N CYS A 93 -16.21 17.95 9.27
CA CYS A 93 -16.29 18.67 8.01
C CYS A 93 -16.57 17.72 6.83
N PRO A 94 -17.77 17.12 6.79
CA PRO A 94 -18.10 16.05 5.85
C PRO A 94 -18.24 16.54 4.40
N TYR A 95 -18.32 17.86 4.17
CA TYR A 95 -18.46 18.44 2.84
C TYR A 95 -17.13 18.93 2.26
N SER A 96 -16.01 18.82 2.99
CA SER A 96 -14.70 19.25 2.52
C SER A 96 -14.11 18.26 1.51
N VAL A 97 -13.96 18.69 0.25
CA VAL A 97 -13.27 17.92 -0.79
C VAL A 97 -11.78 17.79 -0.47
N THR A 98 -11.18 18.79 0.16
CA THR A 98 -9.77 18.79 0.56
C THR A 98 -9.47 17.68 1.58
N LEU A 99 -10.31 17.51 2.61
CA LEU A 99 -10.11 16.41 3.58
C LEU A 99 -10.30 15.03 2.96
N LEU A 100 -11.22 14.89 2.00
CA LEU A 100 -11.38 13.65 1.22
C LEU A 100 -10.12 13.39 0.37
N GLU A 101 -9.61 14.41 -0.31
CA GLU A 101 -8.41 14.31 -1.14
C GLU A 101 -7.18 13.94 -0.30
N GLU A 102 -6.95 14.64 0.82
CA GLU A 102 -5.86 14.34 1.76
C GLU A 102 -5.95 12.89 2.27
N GLN A 103 -7.13 12.45 2.68
CA GLN A 103 -7.36 11.05 3.07
C GLN A 103 -6.95 10.10 1.94
N LEU A 104 -7.47 10.32 0.73
CA LEU A 104 -7.25 9.39 -0.39
C LEU A 104 -5.79 9.36 -0.84
N VAL A 105 -5.13 10.51 -0.94
CA VAL A 105 -3.72 10.60 -1.33
C VAL A 105 -2.84 9.85 -0.32
N LEU A 106 -3.04 10.08 0.98
CA LEU A 106 -2.25 9.43 2.02
C LEU A 106 -2.50 7.92 2.05
N LEU A 107 -3.77 7.49 1.98
CA LEU A 107 -4.10 6.08 1.93
C LEU A 107 -3.53 5.43 0.68
N ILE A 108 -3.58 6.06 -0.50
CA ILE A 108 -3.03 5.50 -1.75
C ILE A 108 -1.50 5.37 -1.69
N LEU A 109 -0.82 6.37 -1.14
CA LEU A 109 0.63 6.44 -1.07
C LEU A 109 1.23 5.52 0.01
N ALA A 110 0.53 5.32 1.13
CA ALA A 110 1.00 4.46 2.20
C ALA A 110 1.43 3.02 1.80
N PRO A 111 0.60 2.22 1.09
CA PRO A 111 0.95 0.85 0.73
C PRO A 111 2.13 0.76 -0.23
N THR A 112 2.45 1.82 -1.00
CA THR A 112 3.59 1.80 -1.95
C THR A 112 4.92 1.80 -1.20
N PHE A 113 4.97 2.43 -0.03
CA PHE A 113 6.12 2.35 0.84
C PHE A 113 6.24 0.95 1.48
N THR A 114 5.13 0.32 1.82
CA THR A 114 5.11 -1.07 2.29
C THR A 114 5.59 -2.04 1.20
N THR A 115 5.16 -1.89 -0.07
CA THR A 115 5.66 -2.70 -1.19
C THR A 115 7.15 -2.47 -1.44
N ALA A 116 7.62 -1.22 -1.37
CA ALA A 116 9.05 -0.91 -1.47
C ALA A 116 9.87 -1.66 -0.39
N GLY A 117 9.37 -1.74 0.84
CA GLY A 117 9.96 -2.54 1.91
C GLY A 117 10.02 -4.04 1.56
N ILE A 118 8.97 -4.60 0.98
CA ILE A 118 8.93 -6.00 0.52
C ILE A 118 9.96 -6.25 -0.60
N TYR A 119 10.11 -5.32 -1.55
CA TYR A 119 11.12 -5.41 -2.60
C TYR A 119 12.54 -5.40 -2.02
N CYS A 120 12.77 -4.63 -0.95
CA CYS A 120 14.02 -4.64 -0.19
C CYS A 120 14.30 -6.00 0.44
N ILE A 121 13.30 -6.60 1.06
CA ILE A 121 13.43 -7.93 1.67
C ILE A 121 13.92 -8.94 0.63
N LEU A 122 13.29 -9.01 -0.55
CA LEU A 122 13.76 -9.92 -1.61
C LEU A 122 15.21 -9.62 -2.03
N SER A 123 15.56 -8.35 -2.21
CA SER A 123 16.92 -7.96 -2.57
C SER A 123 17.98 -8.37 -1.53
N MET A 124 17.59 -8.47 -0.26
CA MET A 124 18.49 -8.88 0.83
C MET A 124 18.53 -10.40 1.03
N ILE A 125 17.45 -11.11 0.70
CA ILE A 125 17.38 -12.58 0.81
C ILE A 125 18.10 -13.27 -0.36
N VAL A 126 18.03 -12.74 -1.58
CA VAL A 126 18.67 -13.38 -2.75
C VAL A 126 20.17 -13.68 -2.54
N PRO A 127 21.00 -12.76 -1.98
CA PRO A 127 22.38 -13.07 -1.65
C PRO A 127 22.57 -14.19 -0.61
N ILE A 128 21.61 -14.40 0.29
CA ILE A 128 21.64 -15.45 1.31
C ILE A 128 21.30 -16.81 0.70
N LEU A 129 20.32 -16.86 -0.20
CA LEU A 129 19.86 -18.09 -0.85
C LEU A 129 20.79 -18.57 -1.97
N GLY A 130 21.62 -17.68 -2.50
CA GLY A 130 22.45 -17.91 -3.68
C GLY A 130 21.90 -17.17 -4.90
N ARG A 131 22.78 -16.48 -5.62
CA ARG A 131 22.41 -15.66 -6.80
C ARG A 131 21.84 -16.50 -7.94
N GLU A 132 22.27 -17.75 -8.05
CA GLU A 132 21.82 -18.72 -9.06
C GLU A 132 20.33 -19.10 -8.93
N LYS A 133 19.74 -18.86 -7.74
CA LYS A 133 18.31 -19.08 -7.50
C LYS A 133 17.44 -17.99 -8.07
N SER A 134 18.00 -16.82 -8.38
CA SER A 134 17.28 -15.63 -8.86
C SER A 134 17.54 -15.36 -10.34
N PRO A 135 16.50 -15.08 -11.14
CA PRO A 135 16.68 -14.69 -12.55
C PRO A 135 17.35 -13.31 -12.70
N PHE A 136 17.18 -12.42 -11.72
CA PHE A 136 17.74 -11.07 -11.75
C PHE A 136 18.71 -10.80 -10.61
N ASN A 137 19.55 -9.79 -10.82
CA ASN A 137 20.37 -9.26 -9.74
C ASN A 137 19.49 -8.59 -8.67
N PRO A 138 19.86 -8.68 -7.38
CA PRO A 138 19.08 -8.11 -6.28
C PRO A 138 18.70 -6.63 -6.45
N ARG A 139 19.62 -5.82 -6.98
CA ARG A 139 19.39 -4.38 -7.22
C ARG A 139 18.37 -4.11 -8.32
N SER A 140 18.24 -5.02 -9.29
CA SER A 140 17.30 -4.87 -10.40
C SER A 140 15.85 -4.92 -9.91
N TYR A 141 15.54 -5.77 -8.92
CA TYR A 141 14.21 -5.78 -8.30
C TYR A 141 13.86 -4.39 -7.72
N LEU A 142 14.77 -3.78 -6.97
CA LEU A 142 14.53 -2.46 -6.40
C LEU A 142 14.30 -1.40 -7.48
N ILE A 143 15.19 -1.32 -8.47
CA ILE A 143 15.11 -0.28 -9.51
C ILE A 143 13.84 -0.42 -10.34
N ILE A 144 13.50 -1.63 -10.77
CA ILE A 144 12.36 -1.88 -11.66
C ILE A 144 11.04 -1.66 -10.91
N PHE A 145 10.85 -2.32 -9.76
CA PHE A 145 9.55 -2.32 -9.08
C PHE A 145 9.29 -1.03 -8.30
N ILE A 146 10.30 -0.43 -7.66
CA ILE A 146 10.14 0.92 -7.05
C ILE A 146 9.94 1.97 -8.16
N GLY A 147 10.64 1.85 -9.30
CA GLY A 147 10.45 2.74 -10.43
C GLY A 147 9.03 2.66 -11.01
N ALA A 148 8.49 1.45 -11.14
CA ALA A 148 7.10 1.23 -11.55
C ALA A 148 6.10 1.83 -10.56
N ASP A 149 6.29 1.59 -9.26
CA ASP A 149 5.42 2.15 -8.21
C ASP A 149 5.54 3.69 -8.14
N PHE A 150 6.71 4.26 -8.41
CA PHE A 150 6.87 5.71 -8.47
C PHE A 150 6.12 6.32 -9.67
N LEU A 151 6.17 5.65 -10.83
CA LEU A 151 5.42 6.06 -12.01
C LEU A 151 3.91 5.97 -11.78
N SER A 152 3.42 4.90 -11.14
CA SER A 152 1.99 4.80 -10.77
C SER A 152 1.58 5.91 -9.82
N LEU A 153 2.41 6.27 -8.84
CA LEU A 153 2.12 7.35 -7.89
C LEU A 153 1.98 8.70 -8.58
N ILE A 154 2.79 8.99 -9.60
CA ILE A 154 2.66 10.22 -10.40
C ILE A 154 1.28 10.27 -11.09
N LEU A 155 0.88 9.17 -11.73
CA LEU A 155 -0.45 9.08 -12.37
C LEU A 155 -1.58 9.26 -11.35
N GLN A 156 -1.44 8.67 -10.16
CA GLN A 156 -2.42 8.79 -9.08
C GLN A 156 -2.50 10.21 -8.53
N GLY A 157 -1.37 10.90 -8.33
CA GLY A 157 -1.34 12.28 -7.89
C GLY A 157 -1.98 13.23 -8.90
N ILE A 158 -1.65 13.07 -10.19
CA ILE A 158 -2.25 13.87 -11.28
C ILE A 158 -3.76 13.59 -11.36
N GLY A 159 -4.15 12.31 -11.40
CA GLY A 159 -5.55 11.90 -11.51
C GLY A 159 -6.39 12.33 -10.30
N GLY A 160 -5.83 12.19 -9.09
CA GLY A 160 -6.43 12.65 -7.83
C GLY A 160 -6.68 14.16 -7.83
N GLY A 161 -5.64 14.95 -8.12
CA GLY A 161 -5.77 16.42 -8.16
C GLY A 161 -6.73 16.92 -9.25
N MET A 162 -6.73 16.29 -10.43
CA MET A 162 -7.72 16.58 -11.48
C MET A 162 -9.14 16.26 -11.01
N SER A 163 -9.35 15.13 -10.33
CA SER A 163 -10.65 14.72 -9.81
C SER A 163 -11.13 15.67 -8.71
N ALA A 164 -10.26 16.05 -7.77
CA ALA A 164 -10.58 16.97 -6.69
C ALA A 164 -10.93 18.38 -7.20
N SER A 165 -10.19 18.88 -8.19
CA SER A 165 -10.48 20.16 -8.86
C SER A 165 -11.82 20.14 -9.60
N ALA A 166 -12.15 19.03 -10.25
CA ALA A 166 -13.44 18.84 -10.89
C ALA A 166 -14.58 18.76 -9.87
N LEU A 167 -14.44 17.96 -8.81
CA LEU A 167 -15.43 17.84 -7.72
C LEU A 167 -15.70 19.19 -7.04
N SER A 168 -14.66 19.98 -6.81
CA SER A 168 -14.80 21.32 -6.18
C SER A 168 -15.56 22.34 -7.04
N LYS A 169 -15.72 22.07 -8.34
CA LYS A 169 -16.39 22.95 -9.31
C LYS A 169 -17.65 22.31 -9.90
N ASP A 170 -18.15 21.22 -9.33
CA ASP A 170 -19.24 20.40 -9.89
C ASP A 170 -19.02 20.03 -11.38
N GLY A 171 -17.75 19.82 -11.75
CA GLY A 171 -17.30 19.44 -13.09
C GLY A 171 -17.27 17.93 -13.31
N ASN A 172 -16.81 17.52 -14.49
CA ASN A 172 -16.64 16.11 -14.85
C ASN A 172 -15.36 15.54 -14.22
N GLU A 173 -15.51 14.65 -13.25
CA GLU A 173 -14.44 14.01 -12.48
C GLU A 173 -13.81 12.77 -13.16
N TRP A 174 -14.45 12.24 -14.20
CA TRP A 174 -14.03 11.00 -14.86
C TRP A 174 -12.63 11.04 -15.48
N PRO A 175 -12.19 12.12 -16.16
CA PRO A 175 -10.84 12.17 -16.72
C PRO A 175 -9.75 11.94 -15.65
N GLY A 176 -9.86 12.64 -14.50
CA GLY A 176 -8.94 12.44 -13.38
C GLY A 176 -9.07 11.06 -12.75
N THR A 177 -10.31 10.56 -12.62
CA THR A 177 -10.59 9.24 -12.04
C THR A 177 -9.94 8.14 -12.87
N TYR A 178 -10.06 8.18 -14.20
CA TYR A 178 -9.40 7.22 -15.09
C TYR A 178 -7.88 7.30 -15.00
N THR A 179 -7.30 8.49 -14.95
CA THR A 179 -5.84 8.65 -14.77
C THR A 179 -5.37 8.02 -13.46
N MET A 180 -6.12 8.20 -12.37
CA MET A 180 -5.81 7.57 -11.08
C MET A 180 -5.93 6.05 -11.12
N VAL A 181 -7.00 5.53 -11.72
CA VAL A 181 -7.23 4.08 -11.90
C VAL A 181 -6.12 3.43 -12.72
N VAL A 182 -5.66 4.07 -13.79
CA VAL A 182 -4.55 3.54 -14.60
C VAL A 182 -3.29 3.37 -13.75
N GLY A 183 -2.99 4.34 -12.88
CA GLY A 183 -1.87 4.22 -11.94
C GLY A 183 -2.05 3.03 -10.98
N ILE A 184 -3.22 2.90 -10.36
CA ILE A 184 -3.51 1.80 -9.41
C ILE A 184 -3.39 0.43 -10.09
N ILE A 185 -3.97 0.26 -11.28
CA ILE A 185 -3.91 -1.00 -12.03
C ILE A 185 -2.48 -1.31 -12.44
N PHE A 186 -1.73 -0.31 -12.91
CA PHE A 186 -0.32 -0.48 -13.27
C PHE A 186 0.50 -0.97 -12.07
N GLN A 187 0.28 -0.39 -10.90
CA GLN A 187 0.92 -0.79 -9.65
C GLN A 187 0.51 -2.20 -9.21
N LEU A 188 -0.78 -2.55 -9.32
CA LEU A 188 -1.27 -3.88 -9.00
C LEU A 188 -0.64 -4.95 -9.92
N VAL A 189 -0.56 -4.68 -11.22
CA VAL A 189 0.10 -5.58 -12.19
C VAL A 189 1.59 -5.73 -11.87
N SER A 190 2.26 -4.63 -11.53
CA SER A 190 3.66 -4.63 -11.06
C SER A 190 3.85 -5.55 -9.85
N LEU A 191 2.98 -5.43 -8.83
CA LEU A 191 3.02 -6.28 -7.64
C LEU A 191 2.75 -7.76 -7.96
N CYS A 192 1.82 -8.07 -8.86
CA CYS A 192 1.57 -9.44 -9.32
C CYS A 192 2.81 -10.05 -9.98
N ILE A 193 3.47 -9.29 -10.87
CA ILE A 193 4.72 -9.73 -11.52
C ILE A 193 5.83 -9.95 -10.49
N PHE A 194 5.96 -9.04 -9.52
CA PHE A 194 6.90 -9.20 -8.41
C PHE A 194 6.61 -10.48 -7.62
N ALA A 195 5.35 -10.75 -7.27
CA ALA A 195 4.94 -11.94 -6.53
C ALA A 195 5.32 -13.23 -7.28
N ILE A 196 5.13 -13.26 -8.61
CA ILE A 196 5.56 -14.41 -9.44
C ILE A 196 7.07 -14.61 -9.35
N PHE A 197 7.86 -13.54 -9.46
CA PHE A 197 9.32 -13.67 -9.31
C PHE A 197 9.74 -14.06 -7.91
N PHE A 198 9.07 -13.52 -6.88
CA PHE A 198 9.32 -13.88 -5.49
C PHE A 198 9.10 -15.38 -5.29
N GLU A 199 7.94 -15.90 -5.70
CA GLU A 199 7.62 -17.32 -5.59
C GLU A 199 8.54 -18.20 -6.41
N TRP A 200 8.99 -17.76 -7.58
CA TRP A 200 10.00 -18.48 -8.36
C TRP A 200 11.31 -18.63 -7.57
N VAL A 201 11.81 -17.55 -6.95
CA VAL A 201 13.01 -17.62 -6.10
C VAL A 201 12.78 -18.56 -4.92
N MET A 202 11.64 -18.45 -4.24
CA MET A 202 11.32 -19.29 -3.08
C MET A 202 11.24 -20.77 -3.44
N PHE A 203 10.58 -21.11 -4.55
CA PHE A 203 10.48 -22.48 -5.03
C PHE A 203 11.87 -23.09 -5.33
N ARG A 204 12.77 -22.33 -5.96
CA ARG A 204 14.14 -22.80 -6.24
C ARG A 204 15.03 -22.95 -5.01
N ALA A 205 14.67 -22.28 -3.92
CA ALA A 205 15.40 -22.28 -2.65
C ALA A 205 14.66 -23.03 -1.53
N ILE A 206 13.62 -23.80 -1.86
CA ILE A 206 12.71 -24.41 -0.88
C ILE A 206 13.44 -25.29 0.15
N SER A 207 14.48 -26.03 -0.26
CA SER A 207 15.26 -26.88 0.65
C SER A 207 15.99 -26.09 1.73
N GLN A 208 16.58 -24.94 1.37
CA GLN A 208 17.26 -24.06 2.32
C GLN A 208 16.25 -23.37 3.25
N ILE A 209 15.14 -22.89 2.68
CA ILE A 209 14.07 -22.23 3.42
C ILE A 209 13.44 -23.19 4.45
N MET A 210 13.22 -24.45 4.09
CA MET A 210 12.68 -25.44 5.02
C MET A 210 13.65 -25.81 6.15
N SER A 211 14.96 -25.68 5.91
CA SER A 211 16.02 -26.00 6.88
C SER A 211 16.28 -24.85 7.87
N ASP A 212 16.11 -23.60 7.44
CA ASP A 212 16.31 -22.41 8.28
C ASP A 212 14.95 -21.83 8.74
N PRO A 213 14.60 -21.93 10.04
CA PRO A 213 13.32 -21.45 10.54
C PRO A 213 13.17 -19.92 10.45
N GLN A 214 14.26 -19.15 10.45
CA GLN A 214 14.21 -17.70 10.30
C GLN A 214 13.86 -17.30 8.87
N LEU A 215 14.44 -17.97 7.87
CA LEU A 215 14.07 -17.80 6.46
C LEU A 215 12.61 -18.21 6.23
N ARG A 216 12.20 -19.37 6.77
CA ARG A 216 10.80 -19.82 6.65
C ARG A 216 9.80 -18.79 7.19
N ASN A 217 10.03 -18.28 8.39
CA ASN A 217 9.13 -17.30 9.00
C ASN A 217 9.10 -15.99 8.18
N LEU A 218 10.23 -15.56 7.63
CA LEU A 218 10.31 -14.38 6.78
C LEU A 218 9.56 -14.58 5.45
N CYS A 219 9.69 -15.74 4.81
CA CYS A 219 8.96 -16.06 3.58
C CYS A 219 7.45 -16.09 3.81
N ILE A 220 7.00 -16.70 4.92
CA ILE A 220 5.58 -16.70 5.31
C ILE A 220 5.08 -15.27 5.54
N ALA A 221 5.85 -14.45 6.25
CA ALA A 221 5.52 -13.06 6.51
C ALA A 221 5.38 -12.24 5.21
N VAL A 222 6.31 -12.40 4.27
CA VAL A 222 6.26 -11.74 2.97
C VAL A 222 5.05 -12.19 2.16
N ASN A 223 4.76 -13.49 2.10
CA ASN A 223 3.63 -14.02 1.34
C ASN A 223 2.28 -13.56 1.89
N LEU A 224 2.11 -13.55 3.21
CA LEU A 224 0.91 -12.99 3.83
C LEU A 224 0.76 -11.50 3.50
N SER A 225 1.86 -10.75 3.56
CA SER A 225 1.85 -9.31 3.27
C SER A 225 1.52 -9.01 1.81
N ILE A 226 2.09 -9.76 0.86
CA ILE A 226 1.78 -9.66 -0.57
C ILE A 226 0.29 -9.98 -0.80
N LEU A 227 -0.24 -11.05 -0.19
CA LEU A 227 -1.64 -11.42 -0.31
C LEU A 227 -2.58 -10.27 0.12
N PHE A 228 -2.33 -9.67 1.28
CA PHE A 228 -3.16 -8.56 1.76
C PHE A 228 -3.08 -7.32 0.85
N LEU A 229 -1.89 -7.00 0.34
CA LEU A 229 -1.70 -5.87 -0.57
C LEU A 229 -2.34 -6.11 -1.95
N LEU A 230 -2.38 -7.36 -2.42
CA LEU A 230 -3.09 -7.74 -3.65
C LEU A 230 -4.61 -7.58 -3.49
N ILE A 231 -5.19 -8.06 -2.38
CA ILE A 231 -6.62 -7.90 -2.10
C ILE A 231 -7.00 -6.42 -2.11
N ARG A 232 -6.20 -5.59 -1.41
CA ARG A 232 -6.37 -4.14 -1.37
C ARG A 232 -6.28 -3.52 -2.77
N GLY A 233 -5.26 -3.86 -3.55
CA GLY A 233 -5.07 -3.32 -4.90
C GLY A 233 -6.21 -3.65 -5.86
N VAL A 234 -6.77 -4.86 -5.78
CA VAL A 234 -7.97 -5.25 -6.53
C VAL A 234 -9.17 -4.44 -6.08
N PHE A 235 -9.41 -4.35 -4.77
CA PHE A 235 -10.51 -3.55 -4.21
C PHE A 235 -10.45 -2.09 -4.69
N ARG A 236 -9.30 -1.43 -4.57
CA ARG A 236 -9.12 -0.03 -4.99
C ARG A 236 -9.30 0.17 -6.49
N SER A 237 -8.85 -0.78 -7.30
CA SER A 237 -9.09 -0.75 -8.75
C SER A 237 -10.59 -0.77 -9.06
N VAL A 238 -11.35 -1.69 -8.44
CA VAL A 238 -12.80 -1.84 -8.69
C VAL A 238 -13.58 -0.67 -8.09
N GLU A 239 -13.22 -0.20 -6.90
CA GLU A 239 -13.85 0.95 -6.22
C GLU A 239 -13.85 2.19 -7.12
N LEU A 240 -12.70 2.53 -7.70
CA LEU A 240 -12.56 3.74 -8.52
C LEU A 240 -13.07 3.57 -9.95
N LEU A 241 -13.08 2.34 -10.48
CA LEU A 241 -13.76 2.03 -11.74
C LEU A 241 -15.28 2.20 -11.64
N GLN A 242 -15.88 1.91 -10.48
CA GLN A 242 -17.30 2.22 -10.23
C GLN A 242 -17.55 3.73 -10.06
N GLY A 243 -16.50 4.49 -9.75
CA GLY A 243 -16.53 5.93 -9.54
C GLY A 243 -17.08 6.34 -8.17
N TRP A 244 -17.11 7.64 -7.94
CA TRP A 244 -17.47 8.29 -6.66
C TRP A 244 -18.94 8.12 -6.24
N ARG A 245 -19.76 7.54 -7.11
CA ARG A 245 -21.18 7.20 -6.85
C ARG A 245 -21.40 5.68 -6.75
N GLY A 246 -20.33 4.91 -6.87
CA GLY A 246 -20.35 3.46 -6.85
C GLY A 246 -20.77 2.90 -5.51
N TYR A 247 -21.26 1.66 -5.53
CA TYR A 247 -21.67 0.94 -4.33
C TYR A 247 -20.49 0.74 -3.37
N LEU A 248 -19.31 0.40 -3.89
CA LEU A 248 -18.11 0.17 -3.06
C LEU A 248 -17.62 1.44 -2.37
N PHE A 249 -17.64 2.58 -3.06
CA PHE A 249 -17.18 3.85 -2.50
C PHE A 249 -18.14 4.38 -1.42
N THR A 250 -19.45 4.19 -1.60
CA THR A 250 -20.49 4.72 -0.70
C THR A 250 -20.75 3.85 0.53
N HIS A 251 -20.27 2.60 0.55
CA HIS A 251 -20.42 1.67 1.67
C HIS A 251 -19.12 1.53 2.45
N GLU A 252 -19.03 2.26 3.56
CA GLU A 252 -17.84 2.38 4.41
C GLU A 252 -17.20 1.03 4.82
N ILE A 253 -18.02 0.00 5.05
CA ILE A 253 -17.57 -1.31 5.55
C ILE A 253 -16.54 -1.94 4.60
N TYR A 254 -16.71 -1.79 3.28
CA TYR A 254 -15.76 -2.37 2.32
C TYR A 254 -14.41 -1.67 2.39
N MET A 255 -14.40 -0.34 2.51
CA MET A 255 -13.16 0.42 2.69
C MET A 255 -12.47 0.05 4.02
N ILE A 256 -13.23 -0.13 5.11
CA ILE A 256 -12.65 -0.57 6.38
C ILE A 256 -11.99 -1.95 6.25
N VAL A 257 -12.70 -2.94 5.71
CA VAL A 257 -12.23 -4.34 5.72
C VAL A 257 -11.18 -4.59 4.63
N LEU A 258 -11.44 -4.13 3.41
CA LEU A 258 -10.62 -4.45 2.23
C LEU A 258 -9.46 -3.47 2.02
N ASP A 259 -9.46 -2.31 2.69
CA ASP A 259 -8.37 -1.35 2.64
C ASP A 259 -7.62 -1.26 3.97
N ALA A 260 -8.30 -0.81 5.03
CA ALA A 260 -7.68 -0.56 6.34
C ALA A 260 -7.12 -1.86 6.95
N VAL A 261 -7.98 -2.87 7.13
CA VAL A 261 -7.56 -4.09 7.82
C VAL A 261 -6.46 -4.80 7.02
N MET A 262 -6.54 -4.83 5.69
CA MET A 262 -5.53 -5.49 4.86
C MET A 262 -4.13 -4.87 5.02
N VAL A 263 -4.01 -3.54 4.98
CA VAL A 263 -2.68 -2.90 5.17
C VAL A 263 -2.23 -2.96 6.61
N LEU A 264 -3.14 -2.84 7.57
CA LEU A 264 -2.82 -3.00 8.98
C LEU A 264 -2.21 -4.38 9.25
N LEU A 265 -2.82 -5.45 8.73
CA LEU A 265 -2.31 -6.82 8.87
C LEU A 265 -0.94 -6.97 8.21
N SER A 266 -0.76 -6.43 6.99
CA SER A 266 0.53 -6.43 6.30
C SER A 266 1.65 -5.77 7.12
N LEU A 267 1.40 -4.58 7.69
CA LEU A 267 2.36 -3.88 8.53
C LEU A 267 2.60 -4.57 9.89
N LEU A 268 1.57 -5.16 10.49
CA LEU A 268 1.68 -5.90 11.75
C LEU A 268 2.54 -7.15 11.61
N VAL A 269 2.41 -7.86 10.48
CA VAL A 269 3.25 -9.02 10.18
C VAL A 269 4.73 -8.63 10.21
N PHE A 270 5.12 -7.49 9.62
CA PHE A 270 6.52 -7.03 9.67
C PHE A 270 6.95 -6.40 11.00
N ASN A 271 6.03 -5.91 11.81
CA ASN A 271 6.33 -5.52 13.20
C ASN A 271 6.73 -6.74 14.04
N ILE A 272 5.96 -7.84 13.94
CA ILE A 272 6.22 -9.08 14.69
C ILE A 272 7.44 -9.81 14.11
N PHE A 273 7.45 -10.02 12.81
CA PHE A 273 8.53 -10.69 12.07
C PHE A 273 9.48 -9.65 11.49
N ASN A 274 10.24 -8.99 12.36
CA ASN A 274 11.15 -7.93 11.94
C ASN A 274 12.13 -8.45 10.87
N PRO A 275 12.04 -7.96 9.62
CA PRO A 275 12.81 -8.50 8.51
C PRO A 275 14.31 -8.24 8.69
N ALA A 276 14.71 -7.10 9.28
CA ALA A 276 16.12 -6.80 9.51
C ALA A 276 16.78 -7.81 10.47
N VAL A 277 16.05 -8.25 11.50
CA VAL A 277 16.53 -9.23 12.47
C VAL A 277 16.57 -10.64 11.86
N LEU A 278 15.53 -11.03 11.14
CA LEU A 278 15.44 -12.36 10.52
C LEU A 278 16.52 -12.56 9.45
N ILE A 279 16.73 -11.55 8.60
CA ILE A 279 17.78 -11.56 7.57
C ILE A 279 19.17 -11.62 8.21
N ALA A 280 19.43 -10.82 9.25
CA ALA A 280 20.73 -10.82 9.93
C ALA A 280 21.02 -12.17 10.62
N LYS A 281 20.00 -12.86 11.15
CA LYS A 281 20.13 -14.19 11.74
C LYS A 281 20.39 -15.25 10.67
N ALA A 282 19.58 -15.29 9.61
CA ALA A 282 19.74 -16.22 8.50
C ALA A 282 21.12 -16.11 7.82
N GLY A 283 21.63 -14.88 7.65
CA GLY A 283 22.97 -14.66 7.12
C GLY A 283 24.08 -15.27 7.98
N LYS A 284 23.97 -15.20 9.32
CA LYS A 284 24.93 -15.84 10.23
C LYS A 284 24.85 -17.36 10.19
N THR A 285 23.63 -17.92 10.15
CA THR A 285 23.41 -19.37 10.02
C THR A 285 24.07 -19.89 8.74
N SER A 286 23.84 -19.22 7.61
CA SER A 286 24.42 -19.59 6.31
C SER A 286 25.96 -19.62 6.36
N VAL A 287 26.59 -18.58 6.91
CA VAL A 287 28.07 -18.53 7.05
C VAL A 287 28.59 -19.67 7.95
N SER A 288 27.93 -19.96 9.07
CA SER A 288 28.32 -21.07 9.96
C SER A 288 28.31 -22.41 9.21
N THR A 289 27.22 -22.70 8.49
CA THR A 289 27.10 -23.93 7.71
C THR A 289 28.18 -24.04 6.62
N PHE A 290 28.51 -22.93 5.95
CA PHE A 290 29.59 -22.92 4.96
C PHE A 290 30.96 -23.19 5.58
N VAL A 291 31.25 -22.67 6.77
CA VAL A 291 32.50 -22.94 7.50
C VAL A 291 32.59 -24.41 7.89
N GLU A 292 31.53 -24.98 8.47
CA GLU A 292 31.50 -26.41 8.86
C GLU A 292 31.66 -27.36 7.67
N LEU A 293 31.01 -27.05 6.53
CA LEU A 293 31.17 -27.84 5.30
C LEU A 293 32.59 -27.75 4.74
N ARG A 294 33.21 -26.57 4.83
CA ARG A 294 34.60 -26.37 4.40
C ARG A 294 35.57 -27.14 5.29
N GLU A 295 35.41 -27.08 6.61
CA GLU A 295 36.23 -27.82 7.57
C GLU A 295 36.14 -29.34 7.32
N ARG A 296 34.93 -29.88 7.16
CA ARG A 296 34.73 -31.29 6.77
C ARG A 296 35.42 -31.66 5.45
N SER A 297 35.32 -30.80 4.44
CA SER A 297 35.97 -31.06 3.14
C SER A 297 37.50 -31.10 3.25
N VAL A 298 38.08 -30.28 4.13
CA VAL A 298 39.53 -30.25 4.39
C VAL A 298 39.96 -31.50 5.16
N GLU A 299 39.19 -31.94 6.15
CA GLU A 299 39.45 -33.19 6.89
C GLU A 299 39.43 -34.41 5.95
N GLU A 300 38.43 -34.52 5.07
CA GLU A 300 38.35 -35.63 4.11
C GLU A 300 39.51 -35.65 3.09
N HIS A 301 40.05 -34.49 2.72
CA HIS A 301 41.18 -34.40 1.77
C HIS A 301 42.55 -34.49 2.44
N GLY A 302 42.67 -34.16 3.73
CA GLY A 302 43.92 -34.27 4.50
C GLY A 302 44.22 -35.67 5.02
N THR A 303 43.28 -36.62 4.86
CA THR A 303 43.41 -38.02 5.33
C THR A 303 43.78 -39.00 4.20
N LYS A 304 44.16 -38.51 3.01
CA LYS A 304 44.70 -39.30 1.88
C LYS A 304 46.15 -38.96 1.64
#